data_AF-A0A3C1GMS1-F1
#
_entry.id   AF-A0A3C1GMS1-F1
#
_cell.length_a   1.000
_cell.length_b   1.000
_cell.length_c   1.000
_cell.angle_alpha   90.00
_cell.angle_beta   90.00
_cell.angle_gamma   90.00
#
_symmetry.space_group_name_H-M   'P 1'
#
loop_
_entity.id
_entity.type
_entity.pdbx_description
1 polymer ?
#
loop_
_entity_poly.entity_id
_entity_poly.type
_entity_poly.pdbx_seq_one_letter_code
_entity_poly.pdbx_strand_id
1 'polypeptide(L)'
;GDVYARGARARGIEGGQTGMVTALQRAGGALNTNVHFHTLALDGVFTEEPGGALAFHPAPGPSDAEVATALATIRQRVQRLLVCRGLEPAGEATGPADRLAEESPVLAEIVGAFS
;
A
#
# COMPACT_ATOMS: atom_id res chain seq x y z
N GLY A 1 -10.14 -7.70 4.72
CA GLY A 1 -10.63 -8.05 6.06
C GLY A 1 -9.65 -8.91 6.83
N ASP A 2 -9.17 -10.01 6.23
CA ASP A 2 -8.41 -11.04 6.97
C ASP A 2 -7.02 -10.60 7.47
N VAL A 3 -6.30 -9.74 6.75
CA VAL A 3 -4.97 -9.26 7.19
C VAL A 3 -5.03 -8.54 8.54
N TYR A 4 -5.97 -7.61 8.70
CA TYR A 4 -6.11 -6.85 9.95
C TYR A 4 -6.61 -7.71 11.11
N ALA A 5 -7.60 -8.57 10.89
CA ALA A 5 -8.09 -9.48 11.91
C ALA A 5 -7.00 -10.48 12.35
N ARG A 6 -6.22 -11.00 11.40
CA ARG A 6 -5.10 -11.91 11.67
C ARG A 6 -3.96 -11.19 12.40
N GLY A 7 -3.61 -9.98 11.98
CA GLY A 7 -2.59 -9.15 12.64
C GLY A 7 -3.00 -8.78 14.07
N ALA A 8 -4.28 -8.45 14.28
CA ALA A 8 -4.85 -8.19 15.60
C ALA A 8 -4.74 -9.43 16.52
N ARG A 9 -5.13 -10.62 16.02
CA ARG A 9 -4.97 -11.88 16.77
C ARG A 9 -3.52 -12.19 17.12
N ALA A 10 -2.59 -12.00 16.20
CA ALA A 10 -1.16 -12.18 16.46
C ALA A 10 -0.62 -11.24 17.57
N ARG A 11 -1.33 -10.14 17.83
CA ARG A 11 -1.04 -9.16 18.89
C ARG A 11 -1.89 -9.37 20.15
N GLY A 12 -2.66 -10.46 20.24
CA GLY A 12 -3.51 -10.79 21.39
C GLY A 12 -4.87 -10.07 21.41
N ILE A 13 -5.27 -9.41 20.33
CA ILE A 13 -6.57 -8.77 20.19
C ILE A 13 -7.54 -9.78 19.58
N GLU A 14 -8.25 -10.49 20.44
CA GLU A 14 -9.24 -11.49 20.05
C GLU A 14 -10.55 -10.84 19.58
N GLY A 15 -11.23 -11.49 18.64
CA GLY A 15 -12.55 -11.04 18.16
C GLY A 15 -12.55 -9.73 17.34
N GLY A 16 -11.39 -9.19 16.96
CA GLY A 16 -11.28 -7.95 16.20
C GLY A 16 -11.98 -7.98 14.83
N GLN A 17 -12.79 -6.97 14.54
CA GLN A 17 -13.51 -6.80 13.27
C GLN A 17 -13.09 -5.54 12.52
N THR A 18 -12.88 -5.64 11.20
CA THR A 18 -12.53 -4.49 10.36
C THR A 18 -13.76 -3.69 9.93
N GLY A 19 -13.60 -2.38 9.71
CA GLY A 19 -14.65 -1.51 9.16
C GLY A 19 -14.32 -0.95 7.79
N MET A 20 -15.33 -0.80 6.93
CA MET A 20 -15.20 -0.15 5.62
C MET A 20 -16.53 0.50 5.22
N VAL A 21 -16.45 1.66 4.57
CA VAL A 21 -17.59 2.36 3.96
C VAL A 21 -17.33 2.51 2.48
N THR A 22 -18.30 2.11 1.65
CA THR A 22 -18.24 2.33 0.20
C THR A 22 -19.36 3.28 -0.21
N ALA A 23 -18.99 4.39 -0.83
CA ALA A 23 -19.89 5.33 -1.45
C ALA A 23 -19.89 5.14 -2.98
N LEU A 24 -21.09 5.11 -3.56
CA LEU A 24 -21.28 5.05 -5.01
C LEU A 24 -21.49 6.46 -5.55
N GLN A 25 -20.56 6.93 -6.37
CA GLN A 25 -20.70 8.18 -7.10
C GLN A 25 -21.13 7.89 -8.54
N ARG A 26 -22.26 8.45 -8.95
CA ARG A 26 -22.70 8.45 -10.35
C ARG A 26 -22.45 9.85 -10.91
N ALA A 27 -21.54 9.96 -11.87
CA ALA A 27 -21.20 11.23 -12.53
C ALA A 27 -21.49 11.12 -14.02
N GLY A 28 -22.26 12.04 -14.59
CA GLY A 28 -22.61 12.02 -16.01
C GLY A 28 -23.74 12.97 -16.38
N GLY A 29 -23.66 13.58 -17.57
CA GLY A 29 -24.77 14.29 -18.21
C GLY A 29 -25.66 13.36 -19.05
N ALA A 30 -26.67 13.92 -19.72
CA ALA A 30 -27.84 13.23 -20.31
C ALA A 30 -27.62 11.98 -21.19
N LEU A 31 -26.38 11.61 -21.56
CA LEU A 31 -26.08 10.48 -22.44
C LEU A 31 -24.97 9.52 -21.98
N ASN A 32 -24.33 9.71 -20.82
CA ASN A 32 -23.45 8.67 -20.27
C ASN A 32 -23.27 8.83 -18.75
N THR A 33 -23.65 7.81 -17.98
CA THR A 33 -23.41 7.74 -16.52
C THR A 33 -22.13 6.95 -16.27
N ASN A 34 -21.10 7.60 -15.73
CA ASN A 34 -19.92 6.94 -15.21
C ASN A 34 -20.14 6.61 -13.73
N VAL A 35 -19.84 5.36 -13.34
CA VAL A 35 -20.06 4.85 -11.98
C VAL A 35 -18.71 4.65 -11.32
N HIS A 36 -18.45 5.43 -10.27
CA HIS A 36 -17.24 5.38 -9.46
C HIS A 36 -17.57 4.86 -8.06
N PHE A 37 -16.72 3.96 -7.54
CA PHE A 37 -16.81 3.44 -6.19
C PHE A 37 -15.69 4.08 -5.36
N HIS A 38 -16.06 4.82 -4.32
CA HIS A 38 -15.13 5.36 -3.34
C HIS A 38 -15.22 4.52 -2.07
N THR A 39 -14.14 3.84 -1.73
CA THR A 39 -14.09 2.98 -0.55
C THR A 39 -13.11 3.55 0.46
N LEU A 40 -13.60 3.76 1.68
CA LEU A 40 -12.81 4.07 2.85
C LEU A 40 -12.73 2.82 3.71
N ALA A 41 -11.54 2.24 3.81
CA ALA A 41 -11.25 1.15 4.73
C ALA A 41 -10.56 1.72 5.96
N LEU A 42 -10.96 1.28 7.15
CA LEU A 42 -10.29 1.65 8.39
C LEU A 42 -9.04 0.79 8.58
N ASP A 43 -7.96 1.45 8.98
CA ASP A 43 -6.65 0.83 9.19
C ASP A 43 -6.54 0.25 10.60
N GLY A 44 -7.30 -0.81 10.87
CA GLY A 44 -7.37 -1.43 12.19
C GLY A 44 -8.60 -2.30 12.38
N VAL A 45 -8.85 -2.65 13.65
CA VAL A 45 -10.00 -3.46 14.06
C VAL A 45 -10.75 -2.84 15.23
N PHE A 46 -12.03 -3.17 15.36
CA PHE A 46 -12.81 -2.90 16.56
C PHE A 46 -13.00 -4.16 17.38
N THR A 47 -13.02 -4.00 18.70
CA THR A 47 -13.51 -5.02 19.65
C THR A 47 -14.67 -4.43 20.44
N GLU A 48 -15.59 -5.29 20.87
CA GLU A 48 -16.67 -4.90 21.77
C GLU A 48 -16.21 -5.06 23.22
N GLU A 49 -16.31 -3.98 24.00
CA GLU A 49 -16.03 -3.97 25.44
C GLU A 49 -17.24 -4.45 26.26
N PRO A 50 -17.03 -4.86 27.52
CA PRO A 50 -18.14 -5.13 28.43
C PRO A 50 -19.08 -3.92 28.52
N GLY A 51 -20.35 -4.08 28.09
CA GLY A 51 -21.33 -2.99 28.01
C GLY A 51 -21.63 -2.50 26.59
N GLY A 52 -21.01 -3.09 25.56
CA GLY A 52 -21.36 -2.87 24.14
C GLY A 52 -20.67 -1.67 23.50
N ALA A 53 -19.74 -1.01 24.21
CA ALA A 53 -18.91 0.03 23.63
C ALA A 53 -17.90 -0.58 22.65
N LEU A 54 -17.57 0.15 21.57
CA LEU A 54 -16.56 -0.29 20.61
C LEU A 54 -15.23 0.39 20.88
N ALA A 55 -14.19 -0.41 21.09
CA ALA A 55 -12.81 0.04 21.17
C ALA A 55 -12.11 -0.13 19.82
N PHE A 56 -11.49 0.92 19.30
CA PHE A 56 -10.70 0.86 18.06
C PHE A 56 -9.24 0.56 18.36
N HIS A 57 -8.69 -0.40 17.64
CA HIS A 57 -7.28 -0.80 17.69
C HIS A 57 -6.65 -0.53 16.33
N PRO A 58 -5.85 0.55 16.19
CA PRO A 58 -5.18 0.85 14.93
C PRO A 58 -4.18 -0.26 14.59
N ALA A 59 -4.03 -0.53 13.30
CA ALA A 59 -2.95 -1.37 12.82
C ALA A 59 -1.61 -0.70 13.15
N PRO A 60 -0.59 -1.45 13.59
CA PRO A 60 0.75 -0.88 13.68
C PRO A 60 1.25 -0.50 12.28
N GLY A 61 2.17 0.46 12.22
CA GLY A 61 2.93 0.69 11.00
C GLY A 61 3.69 -0.57 10.56
N PRO A 62 4.03 -0.67 9.27
CA PRO A 62 4.78 -1.81 8.75
C PRO A 62 6.17 -1.90 9.40
N SER A 63 6.63 -3.11 9.67
CA SER A 63 7.99 -3.37 10.12
C SER A 63 9.00 -3.28 8.97
N ASP A 64 10.28 -3.04 9.28
CA ASP A 64 11.36 -2.99 8.28
C ASP A 64 11.44 -4.28 7.45
N ALA A 65 11.17 -5.43 8.06
CA ALA A 65 11.16 -6.73 7.37
C ALA A 65 10.01 -6.83 6.35
N GLU A 66 8.82 -6.32 6.70
CA GLU A 66 7.69 -6.25 5.78
C GLU A 66 7.95 -5.27 4.64
N VAL A 67 8.55 -4.11 4.94
CA VAL A 67 8.97 -3.12 3.94
C VAL A 67 10.00 -3.73 2.98
N ALA A 68 11.03 -4.41 3.50
CA ALA A 68 12.04 -5.07 2.69
C ALA A 68 11.44 -6.16 1.78
N THR A 69 10.49 -6.94 2.30
CA THR A 69 9.77 -7.96 1.53
C THR A 69 8.94 -7.35 0.40
N ALA A 70 8.23 -6.25 0.69
CA ALA A 70 7.47 -5.52 -0.31
C ALA A 70 8.39 -4.94 -1.39
N LEU A 71 9.51 -4.35 -0.99
CA LEU A 71 10.50 -3.78 -1.91
C LEU A 71 11.10 -4.84 -2.83
N ALA A 72 11.49 -6.01 -2.30
CA ALA A 72 11.97 -7.13 -3.10
C ALA A 72 10.93 -7.60 -4.13
N THR A 73 9.66 -7.69 -3.70
CA THR A 73 8.55 -8.07 -4.57
C THR A 73 8.32 -7.04 -5.68
N ILE A 74 8.36 -5.74 -5.35
CA ILE A 74 8.21 -4.65 -6.31
C ILE A 74 9.36 -4.68 -7.32
N ARG A 75 10.61 -4.79 -6.85
CA ARG A 75 11.80 -4.86 -7.70
C ARG A 75 11.67 -5.99 -8.72
N GLN A 76 11.31 -7.19 -8.27
CA GLN A 76 11.14 -8.34 -9.16
C GLN A 76 10.03 -8.10 -10.20
N ARG A 77 8.90 -7.54 -9.78
CA ARG A 77 7.77 -7.27 -10.70
C ARG A 77 8.12 -6.21 -11.72
N VAL A 78 8.82 -5.15 -11.31
CA VAL A 78 9.28 -4.08 -12.19
C VAL A 78 10.31 -4.63 -13.18
N GLN A 79 11.30 -5.39 -12.73
CA GLN A 79 12.26 -6.05 -13.63
C GLN A 79 11.56 -6.91 -14.67
N ARG A 80 10.63 -7.79 -14.25
CA ARG A 80 9.84 -8.60 -15.17
C ARG A 80 9.05 -7.75 -16.18
N LEU A 81 8.50 -6.63 -15.73
CA LEU A 81 7.74 -5.72 -16.59
C LEU A 81 8.63 -5.03 -17.62
N LEU A 82 9.87 -4.67 -17.26
CA LEU A 82 10.86 -4.10 -18.18
C LEU A 82 11.30 -5.12 -19.23
N VAL A 83 11.59 -6.36 -18.83
CA VAL A 83 11.86 -7.48 -19.75
C VAL A 83 10.72 -7.64 -20.74
N CYS A 84 9.47 -7.71 -20.25
CA CYS A 84 8.28 -7.84 -21.09
C CYS A 84 8.08 -6.67 -22.07
N ARG A 85 8.71 -5.51 -21.82
CA ARG A 85 8.65 -4.33 -22.69
C ARG A 85 9.91 -4.13 -23.53
N GLY A 86 10.91 -5.02 -23.43
CA GLY A 86 12.18 -4.89 -24.15
C GLY A 86 13.07 -3.75 -23.64
N LEU A 87 12.89 -3.32 -22.39
CA LEU A 87 13.59 -2.17 -21.78
C LEU A 87 14.65 -2.63 -20.76
N GLU A 88 15.41 -3.68 -21.07
CA GLU A 88 16.40 -4.24 -20.12
C GLU A 88 17.36 -3.17 -19.59
N PRO A 89 17.55 -3.05 -18.27
CA PRO A 89 18.61 -2.22 -17.73
C PRO A 89 19.95 -2.88 -18.09
N ALA A 90 20.73 -2.21 -18.94
CA ALA A 90 22.10 -2.61 -19.24
C ALA A 90 22.85 -2.80 -17.91
N GLY A 91 23.54 -3.93 -17.76
CA GLY A 91 24.31 -4.27 -16.57
C GLY A 91 25.31 -3.17 -16.22
N GLU A 92 25.53 -3.01 -14.91
CA GLU A 92 26.49 -2.09 -14.28
C GLU A 92 26.19 -0.60 -14.52
N ALA A 93 25.19 -0.09 -13.78
CA ALA A 93 24.85 1.33 -13.78
C ALA A 93 25.87 2.17 -13.00
N THR A 94 26.90 2.66 -13.68
CA THR A 94 27.47 3.99 -13.40
C THR A 94 26.60 5.07 -14.07
N GLY A 95 25.29 5.06 -13.79
CA GLY A 95 24.25 5.90 -14.41
C GLY A 95 23.13 5.04 -14.99
N PRO A 96 21.87 5.16 -14.54
CA PRO A 96 20.95 6.31 -14.72
C PRO A 96 20.29 6.82 -13.42
N ALA A 97 20.63 6.23 -12.27
CA ALA A 97 20.17 6.66 -10.96
C ALA A 97 20.58 8.12 -10.67
N ASP A 98 21.77 8.50 -11.11
CA ASP A 98 22.34 9.85 -11.01
C ASP A 98 21.51 10.87 -11.82
N ARG A 99 21.08 10.51 -13.03
CA ARG A 99 20.30 11.44 -13.89
C ARG A 99 18.86 11.67 -13.37
N LEU A 100 18.23 10.64 -12.78
CA LEU A 100 16.90 10.79 -12.15
C LEU A 100 16.96 11.59 -10.84
N ALA A 101 18.08 11.53 -10.13
CA ALA A 101 18.32 12.33 -8.92
C ALA A 101 18.48 13.82 -9.26
N GLU A 102 19.15 14.14 -10.37
CA GLU A 102 19.32 15.53 -10.85
C GLU A 102 18.00 16.15 -11.37
N GLU A 103 17.11 15.35 -11.96
CA GLU A 103 15.83 15.83 -12.52
C GLU A 103 14.74 16.02 -11.46
N SER A 104 14.85 15.36 -10.30
CA SER A 104 13.91 15.49 -9.20
C SER A 104 14.60 15.31 -7.85
N PRO A 105 14.78 16.39 -7.06
CA PRO A 105 15.47 16.31 -5.77
C PRO A 105 14.74 15.40 -4.77
N VAL A 106 13.44 15.19 -4.93
CA VAL A 106 12.65 14.25 -4.11
C VAL A 106 12.98 12.79 -4.44
N LEU A 107 13.33 12.47 -5.69
CA LEU A 107 13.74 11.12 -6.09
C LEU A 107 15.21 10.85 -5.75
N ALA A 108 16.06 11.88 -5.71
CA ALA A 108 17.44 11.79 -5.23
C ALA A 108 17.52 11.29 -3.79
N GLU A 109 16.66 11.83 -2.91
CA GLU A 109 16.62 11.46 -1.49
C GLU A 109 16.26 9.97 -1.30
N ILE A 110 15.36 9.46 -2.12
CA ILE A 110 14.97 8.04 -2.10
C ILE A 110 16.12 7.14 -2.56
N VAL A 111 16.88 7.53 -3.59
CA VAL A 111 18.03 6.76 -4.09
C VAL A 111 19.19 6.75 -3.09
N GLY A 112 19.48 7.88 -2.44
CA GLY A 112 20.52 7.99 -1.42
C GLY A 112 20.23 7.15 -0.17
N ALA A 113 18.96 6.91 0.15
CA ALA A 113 18.57 6.07 1.29
C ALA A 113 18.80 4.55 1.06
N PHE A 114 19.15 4.14 -0.16
CA PHE A 114 19.42 2.74 -0.53
C PHE A 114 20.89 2.48 -0.94
N SER A 115 21.80 3.44 -0.73
CA SER A 115 23.26 3.29 -0.95
C SER A 115 24.00 2.93 0.32
#